data_AF-A0A7Y4KLH7-F1
#
_entry.id   AF-A0A7Y4KLH7-F1
#
_cell.length_a   1.000
_cell.length_b   1.000
_cell.length_c   1.000
_cell.angle_alpha   90.00
_cell.angle_beta   90.00
_cell.angle_gamma   90.00
#
_symmetry.space_group_name_H-M   'P 1'
#
loop_
_entity.id
_entity.type
_entity.pdbx_description
1 polymer ?
#
loop_
_entity_poly.entity_id
_entity_poly.type
_entity_poly.pdbx_seq_one_letter_code
_entity_poly.pdbx_strand_id
1 'polypeptide(L)'
;MRSCILVLGLLALTGAFRAEAEGKPVALIWKGSKDKAEAEGQLATWSELGKLLEKTGLTLPEDHPRLVESKTVPGLKPGFWVWLLGTCASDEAAPILEHLKRLAPGTYSREVKLPANKLACPEGPEAPLRARAEVLKLRSGETLRVFTQEETESPDEEGRGNTVSRTRFHFVLFSKNGEVLDMADTEGDVDVSGNDPGTGPTAYRCTNTQLETSKKTSKVVLTRHCGASAFAECGSMRSADESVTVTVADGVVSASAEERKNVEYSECD
;
A
#
# COMPACT_ATOMS: atom_id res chain seq x y z
N MET A 1 43.89 -50.75 44.97
CA MET A 1 42.86 -51.12 43.97
C MET A 1 41.67 -50.19 44.15
N ARG A 2 41.05 -49.80 43.03
CA ARG A 2 39.81 -49.03 42.84
C ARG A 2 39.94 -47.50 42.71
N SER A 3 39.60 -47.10 41.48
CA SER A 3 39.44 -45.80 40.84
C SER A 3 38.44 -44.87 41.52
N CYS A 4 38.54 -43.57 41.23
CA CYS A 4 37.41 -42.77 40.74
C CYS A 4 37.93 -41.53 39.97
N ILE A 5 37.57 -41.48 38.69
CA ILE A 5 37.73 -40.39 37.71
C ILE A 5 36.50 -39.49 37.82
N LEU A 6 36.64 -38.15 37.87
CA LEU A 6 35.61 -37.16 37.49
C LEU A 6 36.33 -35.84 37.09
N VAL A 7 36.55 -35.59 35.79
CA VAL A 7 35.70 -34.90 34.79
C VAL A 7 36.06 -33.40 34.64
N LEU A 8 36.56 -33.08 33.43
CA LEU A 8 36.75 -31.74 32.86
C LEU A 8 35.42 -30.98 32.73
N GLY A 9 35.48 -29.65 32.84
CA GLY A 9 34.44 -28.76 32.37
C GLY A 9 34.98 -27.37 32.05
N LEU A 10 35.56 -27.19 30.86
CA LEU A 10 35.86 -25.88 30.27
C LEU A 10 34.54 -25.13 30.00
N LEU A 11 34.34 -23.99 30.64
CA LEU A 11 33.34 -23.00 30.25
C LEU A 11 34.03 -21.88 29.46
N ALA A 12 34.19 -22.11 28.16
CA ALA A 12 34.45 -21.05 27.18
C ALA A 12 33.15 -20.83 26.39
N LEU A 13 32.21 -20.09 26.99
CA LEU A 13 31.01 -19.61 26.29
C LEU A 13 31.41 -18.45 25.37
N THR A 14 31.73 -18.84 24.15
CA THR A 14 31.40 -18.19 22.88
C THR A 14 30.62 -16.88 22.98
N GLY A 15 31.32 -15.77 23.19
CA GLY A 15 30.86 -14.43 22.83
C GLY A 15 31.14 -14.17 21.35
N ALA A 16 30.54 -14.95 20.45
CA ALA A 16 30.49 -14.57 19.05
C ALA A 16 29.39 -13.52 18.93
N PHE A 17 29.78 -12.24 19.01
CA PHE A 17 29.00 -11.20 18.38
C PHE A 17 28.81 -11.65 16.92
N ARG A 18 27.58 -12.04 16.58
CA ARG A 18 27.16 -12.13 15.18
C ARG A 18 27.43 -10.73 14.63
N ALA A 19 28.51 -10.59 13.86
CA ALA A 19 28.51 -9.62 12.79
C ALA A 19 27.32 -10.03 11.92
N GLU A 20 26.18 -9.37 12.11
CA GLU A 20 25.15 -9.35 11.09
C GLU A 20 25.88 -8.93 9.82
N ALA A 21 25.87 -9.82 8.82
CA ALA A 21 26.38 -9.47 7.52
C ALA A 21 25.48 -8.33 7.02
N GLU A 22 25.91 -7.10 7.23
CA GLU A 22 25.27 -5.91 6.67
C GLU A 22 25.14 -6.17 5.16
N GLY A 23 23.91 -6.43 4.72
CA GLY A 23 23.62 -6.63 3.32
C GLY A 23 24.06 -5.39 2.57
N LYS A 24 24.74 -5.56 1.43
CA LYS A 24 25.19 -4.41 0.64
C LYS A 24 23.97 -3.53 0.31
N PRO A 25 24.13 -2.19 0.35
CA PRO A 25 23.04 -1.29 -0.04
C PRO A 25 22.54 -1.58 -1.45
N VAL A 26 21.28 -1.25 -1.71
CA VAL A 26 20.63 -1.51 -3.00
C VAL A 26 20.01 -0.24 -3.57
N ALA A 27 20.05 -0.10 -4.88
CA ALA A 27 19.26 0.87 -5.64
C ALA A 27 17.90 0.27 -6.01
N LEU A 28 16.83 1.02 -5.79
CA LEU A 28 15.49 0.72 -6.28
C LEU A 28 15.30 1.42 -7.63
N ILE A 29 14.98 0.65 -8.67
CA ILE A 29 14.94 1.10 -10.05
C ILE A 29 13.60 0.73 -10.67
N TRP A 30 12.89 1.72 -11.22
CA TRP A 30 11.58 1.51 -11.85
C TRP A 30 11.69 0.89 -13.25
N LYS A 31 12.31 1.61 -14.18
CA LYS A 31 12.51 1.23 -15.58
C LYS A 31 13.85 1.79 -16.07
N GLY A 32 14.27 1.35 -17.24
CA GLY A 32 15.42 1.92 -17.94
C GLY A 32 15.58 1.34 -19.33
N SER A 33 16.42 1.97 -20.14
CA SER A 33 16.80 1.49 -21.49
C SER A 33 18.28 1.73 -21.75
N LYS A 34 18.83 1.06 -22.76
CA LYS A 34 20.15 1.41 -23.32
C LYS A 34 20.09 2.71 -24.13
N ASP A 35 18.94 2.99 -24.72
CA ASP A 35 18.69 4.23 -25.44
C ASP A 35 18.20 5.30 -24.44
N LYS A 36 18.87 6.46 -24.45
CA LYS A 36 18.54 7.58 -23.57
C LYS A 36 17.14 8.14 -23.88
N ALA A 37 16.81 8.32 -25.14
CA ALA A 37 15.54 8.90 -25.57
C ALA A 37 14.37 7.97 -25.22
N GLU A 38 14.57 6.64 -25.34
CA GLU A 38 13.59 5.67 -24.88
C GLU A 38 13.39 5.75 -23.35
N ALA A 39 14.48 5.86 -22.59
CA ALA A 39 14.39 5.98 -21.14
C ALA A 39 13.69 7.29 -20.71
N GLU A 40 13.98 8.41 -21.37
CA GLU A 40 13.30 9.70 -21.14
C GLU A 40 11.80 9.60 -21.45
N GLY A 41 11.42 8.93 -22.55
CA GLY A 41 10.03 8.73 -22.94
C GLY A 41 9.19 7.96 -21.92
N GLN A 42 9.82 7.15 -21.06
CA GLN A 42 9.12 6.40 -20.01
C GLN A 42 8.50 7.31 -18.94
N LEU A 43 9.01 8.54 -18.76
CA LEU A 43 8.52 9.49 -17.76
C LEU A 43 7.04 9.85 -17.96
N ALA A 44 6.54 9.81 -19.19
CA ALA A 44 5.13 10.06 -19.48
C ALA A 44 4.19 9.10 -18.73
N THR A 45 4.67 7.90 -18.40
CA THR A 45 3.91 6.86 -17.68
C THR A 45 4.08 6.95 -16.16
N TRP A 46 4.86 7.93 -15.68
CA TRP A 46 5.12 8.12 -14.27
C TRP A 46 3.99 8.86 -13.55
N SER A 47 3.36 9.87 -14.18
CA SER A 47 2.40 10.77 -13.51
C SER A 47 1.38 10.02 -12.62
N GLU A 48 0.63 9.10 -13.21
CA GLU A 48 -0.43 8.38 -12.48
C GLU A 48 0.14 7.33 -11.52
N LEU A 49 1.27 6.71 -11.86
CA LEU A 49 1.96 5.81 -10.95
C LEU A 49 2.50 6.56 -9.71
N GLY A 50 3.09 7.74 -9.89
CA GLY A 50 3.64 8.57 -8.82
C GLY A 50 2.55 9.01 -7.86
N LYS A 51 1.42 9.53 -8.39
CA LYS A 51 0.25 9.87 -7.57
C LYS A 51 -0.28 8.68 -6.78
N LEU A 52 -0.36 7.50 -7.40
CA LEU A 52 -0.80 6.28 -6.72
C LEU A 52 0.18 5.84 -5.63
N LEU A 53 1.48 5.94 -5.88
CA LEU A 53 2.51 5.61 -4.90
C LEU A 53 2.42 6.53 -3.68
N GLU A 54 2.33 7.83 -3.90
CA GLU A 54 2.16 8.83 -2.83
C GLU A 54 0.87 8.56 -2.04
N LYS A 55 -0.26 8.35 -2.73
CA LYS A 55 -1.54 8.05 -2.08
C LYS A 55 -1.52 6.77 -1.26
N THR A 56 -0.70 5.79 -1.66
CA THR A 56 -0.56 4.53 -0.93
C THR A 56 0.56 4.57 0.10
N GLY A 57 1.06 5.76 0.44
CA GLY A 57 2.01 5.99 1.54
C GLY A 57 3.48 5.82 1.17
N LEU A 58 3.83 5.74 -0.11
CA LEU A 58 5.24 5.69 -0.54
C LEU A 58 5.72 7.07 -0.96
N THR A 59 6.64 7.64 -0.18
CA THR A 59 7.25 8.94 -0.45
C THR A 59 8.66 8.75 -0.98
N LEU A 60 8.93 9.30 -2.16
CA LEU A 60 10.28 9.27 -2.72
C LEU A 60 11.18 10.33 -2.08
N PRO A 61 12.50 10.09 -2.03
CA PRO A 61 13.44 11.13 -1.62
C PRO A 61 13.39 12.34 -2.55
N GLU A 62 13.91 13.48 -2.08
CA GLU A 62 14.04 14.68 -2.90
C GLU A 62 14.71 14.39 -4.25
N ASP A 63 14.25 15.07 -5.31
CA ASP A 63 14.68 14.89 -6.69
C ASP A 63 14.45 13.49 -7.28
N HIS A 64 13.57 12.66 -6.71
CA HIS A 64 13.19 11.35 -7.27
C HIS A 64 11.74 11.34 -7.81
N PRO A 65 11.45 10.54 -8.85
CA PRO A 65 12.37 9.69 -9.58
C PRO A 65 13.33 10.51 -10.44
N ARG A 66 14.57 10.05 -10.58
CA ARG A 66 15.57 10.71 -11.46
C ARG A 66 16.16 9.77 -12.47
N LEU A 67 16.36 10.28 -13.67
CA LEU A 67 17.05 9.56 -14.73
C LEU A 67 18.57 9.68 -14.53
N VAL A 68 19.24 8.54 -14.38
CA VAL A 68 20.70 8.48 -14.24
C VAL A 68 21.29 7.48 -15.22
N GLU A 69 22.49 7.79 -15.73
CA GLU A 69 23.27 6.80 -16.46
C GLU A 69 23.85 5.79 -15.46
N SER A 70 23.65 4.49 -15.69
CA SER A 70 24.00 3.45 -14.74
C SER A 70 25.48 3.44 -14.35
N LYS A 71 26.38 3.94 -15.21
CA LYS A 71 27.82 4.05 -14.88
C LYS A 71 28.13 5.04 -13.76
N THR A 72 27.25 6.01 -13.48
CA THR A 72 27.46 7.04 -12.47
C THR A 72 27.07 6.58 -11.07
N VAL A 73 26.33 5.46 -10.97
CA VAL A 73 25.95 4.85 -9.70
C VAL A 73 26.91 3.69 -9.41
N PRO A 74 27.79 3.81 -8.39
CA PRO A 74 28.75 2.77 -8.06
C PRO A 74 28.07 1.41 -7.81
N GLY A 75 28.52 0.37 -8.50
CA GLY A 75 27.98 -0.99 -8.38
C GLY A 75 26.99 -1.38 -9.49
N LEU A 76 26.37 -0.42 -10.18
CA LEU A 76 25.55 -0.73 -11.34
C LEU A 76 26.39 -1.03 -12.59
N LYS A 77 25.87 -1.88 -13.46
CA LYS A 77 26.50 -2.21 -14.74
C LYS A 77 26.36 -1.05 -15.73
N PRO A 78 27.44 -0.57 -16.37
CA PRO A 78 27.36 0.53 -17.33
C PRO A 78 26.55 0.18 -18.59
N GLY A 79 26.07 1.21 -19.29
CA GLY A 79 25.42 1.10 -20.60
C GLY A 79 23.89 1.20 -20.60
N PHE A 80 23.29 1.68 -19.51
CA PHE A 80 21.85 1.91 -19.39
C PHE A 80 21.56 3.30 -18.81
N TRP A 81 20.40 3.84 -19.14
CA TRP A 81 19.76 4.98 -18.48
C TRP A 81 18.60 4.44 -17.66
N VAL A 82 18.59 4.71 -16.36
CA VAL A 82 17.63 4.13 -15.42
C VAL A 82 16.93 5.20 -14.58
N TRP A 83 15.64 4.99 -14.32
CA TRP A 83 14.87 5.79 -13.37
C TRP A 83 15.12 5.27 -11.97
N LEU A 84 16.00 5.95 -11.24
CA LEU A 84 16.30 5.67 -9.84
C LEU A 84 15.18 6.21 -8.97
N LEU A 85 14.65 5.37 -8.09
CA LEU A 85 13.63 5.71 -7.10
C LEU A 85 14.24 6.01 -5.72
N GLY A 86 15.40 5.42 -5.43
CA GLY A 86 16.15 5.66 -4.21
C GLY A 86 17.23 4.61 -4.00
N THR A 87 17.97 4.75 -2.92
CA THR A 87 19.01 3.82 -2.49
C THR A 87 18.87 3.54 -1.00
N CYS A 88 18.78 2.26 -0.64
CA CYS A 88 18.40 1.82 0.70
C CYS A 88 19.44 0.87 1.29
N ALA A 89 19.42 0.74 2.61
CA ALA A 89 19.98 -0.44 3.24
C ALA A 89 19.23 -1.69 2.74
N SER A 90 19.88 -2.85 2.76
CA SER A 90 19.33 -4.06 2.12
C SER A 90 18.07 -4.57 2.82
N ASP A 91 17.96 -4.37 4.12
CA ASP A 91 16.85 -4.76 5.00
C ASP A 91 15.64 -3.83 4.84
N GLU A 92 15.87 -2.53 4.68
CA GLU A 92 14.82 -1.53 4.42
C GLU A 92 14.19 -1.67 3.02
N ALA A 93 14.97 -2.13 2.03
CA ALA A 93 14.54 -2.12 0.63
C ALA A 93 13.43 -3.13 0.29
N ALA A 94 13.36 -4.26 0.99
CA ALA A 94 12.46 -5.37 0.65
C ALA A 94 10.97 -5.00 0.69
N PRO A 95 10.42 -4.43 1.78
CA PRO A 95 9.01 -4.04 1.83
C PRO A 95 8.67 -2.96 0.79
N ILE A 96 9.56 -2.00 0.56
CA ILE A 96 9.39 -0.94 -0.43
C ILE A 96 9.35 -1.53 -1.85
N LEU A 97 10.25 -2.45 -2.16
CA LEU A 97 10.28 -3.12 -3.46
C LEU A 97 9.03 -3.98 -3.69
N GLU A 98 8.51 -4.65 -2.66
CA GLU A 98 7.24 -5.37 -2.77
C GLU A 98 6.08 -4.43 -3.09
N HIS A 99 5.99 -3.29 -2.39
CA HIS A 99 4.98 -2.27 -2.66
C HIS A 99 5.06 -1.78 -4.11
N LEU A 100 6.26 -1.37 -4.54
CA LEU A 100 6.51 -0.90 -5.90
C LEU A 100 6.15 -1.96 -6.94
N LYS A 101 6.48 -3.24 -6.73
CA LYS A 101 6.19 -4.32 -7.68
C LYS A 101 4.70 -4.62 -7.83
N ARG A 102 3.85 -4.29 -6.85
CA ARG A 102 2.39 -4.48 -6.96
C ARG A 102 1.78 -3.56 -8.01
N LEU A 103 2.32 -2.34 -8.09
CA LEU A 103 1.84 -1.25 -8.95
C LEU A 103 2.68 -1.08 -10.23
N ALA A 104 3.96 -1.41 -10.17
CA ALA A 104 4.90 -1.37 -11.27
C ALA A 104 5.78 -2.63 -11.25
N PRO A 105 5.29 -3.76 -11.80
CA PRO A 105 5.98 -5.06 -11.76
C PRO A 105 7.39 -5.06 -12.37
N GLY A 106 7.68 -4.10 -13.26
CA GLY A 106 9.00 -3.91 -13.85
C GLY A 106 10.06 -3.37 -12.89
N THR A 107 9.66 -2.90 -11.70
CA THR A 107 10.59 -2.38 -10.69
C THR A 107 11.48 -3.48 -10.12
N TYR A 108 12.76 -3.19 -9.96
CA TYR A 108 13.75 -4.12 -9.45
C TYR A 108 14.77 -3.43 -8.55
N SER A 109 15.49 -4.22 -7.76
CA SER A 109 16.63 -3.75 -6.99
C SER A 109 17.96 -4.25 -7.57
N ARG A 110 19.04 -3.50 -7.34
CA ARG A 110 20.42 -3.89 -7.65
C ARG A 110 21.36 -3.46 -6.54
N GLU A 111 22.31 -4.33 -6.19
CA GLU A 111 23.39 -3.97 -5.26
C GLU A 111 24.17 -2.76 -5.78
N VAL A 112 24.44 -1.82 -4.87
CA VAL A 112 25.27 -0.65 -5.11
C VAL A 112 26.40 -0.57 -4.08
N LYS A 113 27.41 0.24 -4.39
CA LYS A 113 28.59 0.47 -3.55
C LYS A 113 28.56 1.89 -3.01
N LEU A 114 27.52 2.21 -2.24
CA LEU A 114 27.36 3.52 -1.60
C LEU A 114 27.58 3.38 -0.09
N PRO A 115 28.21 4.37 0.57
CA PRO A 115 28.26 4.41 2.02
C PRO A 115 26.88 4.76 2.61
N ALA A 116 26.61 4.32 3.84
CA ALA A 116 25.32 4.50 4.50
C ALA A 116 24.84 5.97 4.54
N ASN A 117 25.77 6.92 4.74
CA ASN A 117 25.46 8.36 4.79
C ASN A 117 25.10 9.00 3.43
N LYS A 118 25.13 8.23 2.34
CA LYS A 118 24.71 8.66 1.00
C LYS A 118 23.46 7.91 0.51
N LEU A 119 22.89 7.07 1.35
CA LEU A 119 21.63 6.40 1.06
C LEU A 119 20.49 7.40 1.20
N ALA A 120 19.51 7.25 0.33
CA ALA A 120 18.31 8.06 0.26
C ALA A 120 17.20 7.06 -0.05
N CYS A 121 16.70 6.41 1.00
CA CYS A 121 15.69 5.37 0.85
C CYS A 121 14.32 6.03 0.77
N PRO A 122 13.42 5.59 -0.12
CA PRO A 122 12.02 5.99 -0.05
C PRO A 122 11.44 5.65 1.32
N GLU A 123 10.55 6.49 1.81
CA GLU A 123 9.76 6.16 2.99
C GLU A 123 8.65 5.20 2.54
N GLY A 124 8.62 4.02 3.15
CA GLY A 124 7.64 2.99 2.86
C GLY A 124 6.30 3.29 3.54
N PRO A 125 5.21 2.66 3.05
CA PRO A 125 3.90 2.87 3.63
C PRO A 125 3.79 2.30 5.05
N GLU A 126 2.98 2.94 5.89
CA GLU A 126 2.72 2.48 7.26
C GLU A 126 2.07 1.09 7.30
N ALA A 127 1.22 0.78 6.31
CA ALA A 127 0.58 -0.51 6.14
C ALA A 127 0.85 -1.08 4.73
N PRO A 128 0.99 -2.41 4.59
CA PRO A 128 1.27 -3.01 3.29
C PRO A 128 0.05 -2.95 2.36
N LEU A 129 0.28 -2.57 1.11
CA LEU A 129 -0.73 -2.69 0.06
C LEU A 129 -0.95 -4.17 -0.29
N ARG A 130 -2.17 -4.66 -0.17
CA ARG A 130 -2.54 -6.06 -0.46
C ARG A 130 -3.31 -6.14 -1.76
N ALA A 131 -2.96 -7.11 -2.61
CA ALA A 131 -3.72 -7.35 -3.84
C ALA A 131 -4.93 -8.22 -3.53
N ARG A 132 -6.08 -7.86 -4.09
CA ARG A 132 -7.33 -8.63 -4.03
C ARG A 132 -7.41 -9.58 -5.22
N ALA A 133 -8.27 -10.59 -5.14
CA ALA A 133 -8.45 -11.59 -6.19
C ALA A 133 -9.34 -11.07 -7.35
N GLU A 134 -10.18 -10.09 -7.05
CA GLU A 134 -11.14 -9.48 -7.94
C GLU A 134 -10.42 -8.65 -9.02
N VAL A 135 -10.67 -9.01 -10.29
CA VAL A 135 -10.09 -8.35 -11.46
C VAL A 135 -11.17 -8.18 -12.52
N LEU A 136 -11.38 -6.96 -12.96
CA LEU A 136 -12.27 -6.63 -14.06
C LEU A 136 -11.45 -6.42 -15.35
N LYS A 137 -11.53 -7.38 -16.28
CA LYS A 137 -10.90 -7.28 -17.60
C LYS A 137 -11.83 -6.57 -18.58
N LEU A 138 -11.43 -5.42 -19.10
CA LEU A 138 -12.17 -4.65 -20.08
C LEU A 138 -12.02 -5.26 -21.49
N ARG A 139 -12.92 -4.90 -22.40
CA ARG A 139 -12.90 -5.40 -23.79
C ARG A 139 -11.72 -4.83 -24.58
N SER A 140 -11.30 -3.62 -24.26
CA SER A 140 -10.17 -2.90 -24.84
C SER A 140 -8.80 -3.44 -24.37
N GLY A 141 -8.79 -4.35 -23.39
CA GLY A 141 -7.60 -5.06 -22.93
C GLY A 141 -6.98 -4.51 -21.64
N GLU A 142 -7.43 -3.36 -21.15
CA GLU A 142 -7.10 -2.87 -19.83
C GLU A 142 -7.70 -3.77 -18.74
N THR A 143 -7.10 -3.72 -17.56
CA THR A 143 -7.54 -4.48 -16.39
C THR A 143 -7.66 -3.57 -15.19
N LEU A 144 -8.84 -3.49 -14.59
CA LEU A 144 -9.03 -2.89 -13.28
C LEU A 144 -8.71 -3.95 -12.21
N ARG A 145 -7.73 -3.66 -11.37
CA ARG A 145 -7.33 -4.52 -10.24
C ARG A 145 -7.65 -3.80 -8.94
N VAL A 146 -7.97 -4.57 -7.91
CA VAL A 146 -8.29 -4.02 -6.59
C VAL A 146 -7.17 -4.30 -5.61
N PHE A 147 -6.85 -3.30 -4.80
CA PHE A 147 -5.90 -3.40 -3.70
C PHE A 147 -6.54 -2.89 -2.42
N THR A 148 -6.04 -3.34 -1.28
CA THR A 148 -6.47 -2.86 0.03
C THR A 148 -5.28 -2.43 0.88
N GLN A 149 -5.50 -1.44 1.74
CA GLN A 149 -4.54 -0.97 2.73
C GLN A 149 -5.29 -0.68 4.03
N GLU A 150 -4.72 -1.09 5.15
CA GLU A 150 -5.30 -0.77 6.46
C GLU A 150 -4.82 0.62 6.89
N GLU A 151 -5.73 1.43 7.39
CA GLU A 151 -5.47 2.78 7.91
C GLU A 151 -5.98 2.82 9.36
N THR A 152 -5.21 3.45 10.24
CA THR A 152 -5.62 3.71 11.62
C THR A 152 -5.41 5.17 11.97
N GLU A 153 -6.45 5.81 12.49
CA GLU A 153 -6.39 7.15 13.06
C GLU A 153 -6.66 7.04 14.56
N SER A 154 -5.84 7.72 15.35
CA SER A 154 -5.99 7.78 16.81
C SER A 154 -6.53 9.16 17.22
N PRO A 155 -7.19 9.25 18.39
CA PRO A 155 -7.51 10.55 19.00
C PRO A 155 -6.26 11.42 19.17
N ASP A 156 -6.48 12.73 19.35
CA ASP A 156 -5.39 13.65 19.65
C ASP A 156 -4.72 13.36 21.01
N GLU A 157 -3.63 14.06 21.32
CA GLU A 157 -2.87 13.85 22.57
C GLU A 157 -3.70 14.08 23.84
N GLU A 158 -4.80 14.84 23.74
CA GLU A 158 -5.73 15.11 24.83
C GLU A 158 -6.86 14.08 24.91
N GLY A 159 -6.84 13.06 24.04
CA GLY A 159 -7.84 12.01 23.94
C GLY A 159 -9.14 12.44 23.27
N ARG A 160 -9.15 13.58 22.56
CA ARG A 160 -10.34 14.06 21.84
C ARG A 160 -10.40 13.47 20.44
N GLY A 161 -11.62 13.17 20.00
CA GLY A 161 -11.88 12.54 18.71
C GLY A 161 -12.11 11.03 18.80
N ASN A 162 -12.08 10.40 17.63
CA ASN A 162 -12.38 8.98 17.48
C ASN A 162 -11.12 8.19 17.15
N THR A 163 -11.04 6.98 17.68
CA THR A 163 -10.22 5.93 17.10
C THR A 163 -10.95 5.40 15.86
N VAL A 164 -10.30 5.44 14.71
CA VAL A 164 -10.82 4.90 13.46
C VAL A 164 -9.85 3.85 12.93
N SER A 165 -10.34 2.64 12.69
CA SER A 165 -9.66 1.62 11.92
C SER A 165 -10.44 1.43 10.62
N ARG A 166 -9.81 1.51 9.47
CA ARG A 166 -10.50 1.30 8.19
C ARG A 166 -9.64 0.59 7.17
N THR A 167 -10.28 -0.18 6.30
CA THR A 167 -9.66 -0.75 5.11
C THR A 167 -9.96 0.16 3.92
N ARG A 168 -8.94 0.80 3.37
CA ARG A 168 -9.02 1.56 2.12
C ARG A 168 -8.96 0.61 0.93
N PHE A 169 -9.87 0.76 -0.02
CA PHE A 169 -9.90 0.01 -1.28
C PHE A 169 -9.41 0.92 -2.40
N HIS A 170 -8.37 0.50 -3.11
CA HIS A 170 -7.84 1.18 -4.30
C HIS A 170 -8.20 0.38 -5.56
N PHE A 171 -8.90 1.02 -6.49
CA PHE A 171 -9.27 0.48 -7.79
C PHE A 171 -8.34 1.09 -8.83
N VAL A 172 -7.43 0.29 -9.36
CA VAL A 172 -6.34 0.77 -10.22
C VAL A 172 -6.51 0.18 -11.60
N LEU A 173 -6.64 1.05 -12.61
CA LEU A 173 -6.74 0.65 -14.00
C LEU A 173 -5.34 0.52 -14.61
N PHE A 174 -5.05 -0.67 -15.11
CA PHE A 174 -3.80 -0.96 -15.80
C PHE A 174 -4.04 -1.07 -17.30
N SER A 175 -3.14 -0.47 -18.08
CA SER A 175 -3.05 -0.71 -19.52
C SER A 175 -2.71 -2.17 -19.82
N LYS A 176 -2.89 -2.58 -21.07
CA LYS A 176 -2.44 -3.90 -21.56
C LYS A 176 -0.95 -4.18 -21.33
N ASN A 177 -0.14 -3.13 -21.15
CA ASN A 177 1.30 -3.21 -20.91
C ASN A 177 1.65 -3.16 -19.41
N GLY A 178 0.65 -3.10 -18.52
CA GLY A 178 0.85 -3.05 -17.07
C GLY A 178 1.18 -1.67 -16.53
N GLU A 179 0.90 -0.60 -17.27
CA GLU A 179 1.08 0.78 -16.82
C GLU A 179 -0.17 1.27 -16.11
N VAL A 180 -0.02 2.04 -15.03
CA VAL A 180 -1.16 2.67 -14.35
C VAL A 180 -1.72 3.76 -15.25
N LEU A 181 -3.01 3.65 -15.57
CA LEU A 181 -3.73 4.61 -16.41
C LEU A 181 -4.55 5.59 -15.58
N ASP A 182 -5.24 5.09 -14.56
CA ASP A 182 -6.06 5.89 -13.66
C ASP A 182 -6.42 5.09 -12.40
N MET A 183 -6.97 5.76 -11.40
CA MET A 183 -7.30 5.18 -10.10
C MET A 183 -8.48 5.88 -9.42
N ALA A 184 -9.22 5.11 -8.64
CA ALA A 184 -10.15 5.63 -7.64
C ALA A 184 -9.99 4.84 -6.34
N ASP A 185 -10.50 5.37 -5.24
CA ASP A 185 -10.55 4.66 -3.98
C ASP A 185 -11.89 4.88 -3.27
N THR A 186 -12.17 4.01 -2.31
CA THR A 186 -13.28 4.16 -1.38
C THR A 186 -12.98 3.42 -0.09
N GLU A 187 -13.80 3.64 0.92
CA GLU A 187 -13.71 2.91 2.19
C GLU A 187 -14.44 1.57 2.10
N GLY A 188 -13.85 0.53 2.69
CA GLY A 188 -14.48 -0.76 2.89
C GLY A 188 -14.89 -0.95 4.35
N ASP A 189 -14.29 -1.95 5.01
CA ASP A 189 -14.55 -2.19 6.42
C ASP A 189 -14.06 -1.00 7.25
N VAL A 190 -14.86 -0.55 8.21
CA VAL A 190 -14.53 0.57 9.09
C VAL A 190 -15.04 0.28 10.49
N ASP A 191 -14.24 0.61 11.49
CA ASP A 191 -14.59 0.57 12.90
C ASP A 191 -14.23 1.92 13.51
N VAL A 192 -15.25 2.68 13.88
CA VAL A 192 -15.12 3.98 14.55
C VAL A 192 -15.56 3.78 15.99
N SER A 193 -14.71 4.20 16.92
CA SER A 193 -15.07 4.26 18.33
C SER A 193 -14.46 5.50 18.96
N GLY A 194 -15.23 6.22 19.77
CA GLY A 194 -14.74 7.40 20.47
C GLY A 194 -15.71 7.85 21.54
N ASN A 195 -15.23 8.76 22.38
CA ASN A 195 -16.00 9.33 23.46
C ASN A 195 -15.58 10.80 23.63
N ASP A 196 -16.17 11.68 22.84
CA ASP A 196 -15.91 13.10 22.92
C ASP A 196 -16.82 13.72 24.02
N PRO A 197 -16.27 14.47 24.99
CA PRO A 197 -17.06 15.15 26.01
C PRO A 197 -18.17 16.09 25.47
N GLY A 198 -18.04 16.59 24.24
CA GLY A 198 -18.99 17.51 23.60
C GLY A 198 -20.07 16.85 22.72
N THR A 199 -19.80 15.65 22.20
CA THR A 199 -20.66 14.95 21.21
C THR A 199 -21.12 13.57 21.68
N GLY A 200 -20.57 13.06 22.79
CA GLY A 200 -20.92 11.76 23.36
C GLY A 200 -20.22 10.58 22.69
N PRO A 201 -20.56 9.34 23.09
CA PRO A 201 -19.96 8.15 22.53
C PRO A 201 -20.36 7.99 21.06
N THR A 202 -19.37 7.87 20.19
CA THR A 202 -19.58 7.47 18.79
C THR A 202 -19.10 6.04 18.64
N ALA A 203 -19.98 5.16 18.17
CA ALA A 203 -19.53 3.86 17.70
C ALA A 203 -20.33 3.43 16.46
N TYR A 204 -19.59 3.24 15.38
CA TYR A 204 -20.08 2.94 14.04
C TYR A 204 -19.17 1.91 13.41
N ARG A 205 -19.76 0.89 12.78
CA ARG A 205 -18.99 -0.18 12.19
C ARG A 205 -19.59 -0.63 10.87
N CYS A 206 -18.77 -0.70 9.84
CA CYS A 206 -19.06 -1.47 8.63
C CYS A 206 -18.15 -2.66 8.52
N THR A 207 -18.71 -3.80 8.13
CA THR A 207 -17.98 -5.05 7.94
C THR A 207 -18.46 -5.80 6.72
N ASN A 208 -17.78 -6.90 6.41
CA ASN A 208 -18.14 -7.85 5.37
C ASN A 208 -18.15 -7.18 3.99
N THR A 209 -17.17 -6.31 3.71
CA THR A 209 -17.05 -5.68 2.40
C THR A 209 -16.87 -6.71 1.28
N GLN A 210 -17.82 -6.73 0.36
CA GLN A 210 -17.86 -7.60 -0.82
C GLN A 210 -17.69 -6.78 -2.10
N LEU A 211 -17.15 -7.42 -3.13
CA LEU A 211 -16.94 -6.84 -4.44
C LEU A 211 -17.59 -7.70 -5.52
N GLU A 212 -18.41 -7.08 -6.36
CA GLU A 212 -19.03 -7.72 -7.52
C GLU A 212 -18.56 -7.05 -8.80
N THR A 213 -17.92 -7.81 -9.69
CA THR A 213 -17.44 -7.28 -10.98
C THR A 213 -18.43 -7.58 -12.10
N SER A 214 -18.77 -6.57 -12.92
CA SER A 214 -19.58 -6.72 -14.12
C SER A 214 -18.82 -6.28 -15.37
N LYS A 215 -18.40 -7.25 -16.18
CA LYS A 215 -17.75 -7.00 -17.48
C LYS A 215 -18.70 -6.37 -18.50
N LYS A 216 -20.00 -6.64 -18.41
CA LYS A 216 -21.00 -6.10 -19.37
C LYS A 216 -21.14 -4.59 -19.23
N THR A 217 -21.06 -4.09 -18.00
CA THR A 217 -21.24 -2.67 -17.69
C THR A 217 -19.94 -1.95 -17.34
N SER A 218 -18.79 -2.65 -17.37
CA SER A 218 -17.49 -2.12 -16.94
C SER A 218 -17.53 -1.51 -15.52
N LYS A 219 -18.21 -2.21 -14.60
CA LYS A 219 -18.42 -1.75 -13.23
C LYS A 219 -17.92 -2.75 -12.20
N VAL A 220 -17.52 -2.25 -11.05
CA VAL A 220 -17.36 -3.01 -9.81
C VAL A 220 -18.27 -2.39 -8.77
N VAL A 221 -19.07 -3.19 -8.08
CA VAL A 221 -19.91 -2.73 -6.98
C VAL A 221 -19.27 -3.22 -5.68
N LEU A 222 -18.93 -2.29 -4.81
CA LEU A 222 -18.53 -2.56 -3.44
C LEU A 222 -19.77 -2.46 -2.56
N THR A 223 -20.02 -3.47 -1.73
CA THR A 223 -21.12 -3.48 -0.76
C THR A 223 -20.57 -3.83 0.61
N ARG A 224 -21.01 -3.11 1.65
CA ARG A 224 -20.64 -3.35 3.05
C ARG A 224 -21.88 -3.25 3.93
N HIS A 225 -21.89 -4.00 5.04
CA HIS A 225 -22.97 -3.94 6.01
C HIS A 225 -22.54 -3.09 7.20
N CYS A 226 -23.33 -2.08 7.51
CA CYS A 226 -23.01 -1.07 8.51
C CYS A 226 -24.03 -1.06 9.65
N GLY A 227 -23.57 -0.77 10.85
CA GLY A 227 -24.42 -0.62 12.02
C GLY A 227 -23.85 0.37 13.02
N ALA A 228 -24.76 1.01 13.75
CA ALA A 228 -24.43 1.83 14.90
C ALA A 228 -24.39 0.96 16.18
N SER A 229 -23.61 1.39 17.17
CA SER A 229 -23.58 0.73 18.47
C SER A 229 -24.89 0.88 19.25
N ALA A 230 -25.05 0.06 20.30
CA ALA A 230 -26.24 -0.03 21.14
C ALA A 230 -26.61 1.24 21.95
N PHE A 231 -25.84 2.33 21.83
CA PHE A 231 -26.12 3.63 22.47
C PHE A 231 -26.77 4.64 21.51
N ALA A 232 -27.16 4.19 20.31
CA ALA A 232 -27.75 5.06 19.31
C ALA A 232 -29.11 5.60 19.80
N GLU A 233 -29.31 6.91 19.69
CA GLU A 233 -30.54 7.58 20.14
C GLU A 233 -31.78 7.01 19.44
N CYS A 234 -32.97 7.20 20.01
CA CYS A 234 -34.16 6.78 19.30
C CYS A 234 -34.26 7.44 17.90
N GLY A 235 -34.67 6.68 16.88
CA GLY A 235 -34.81 7.16 15.51
C GLY A 235 -33.48 7.29 14.77
N SER A 236 -32.36 6.95 15.41
CA SER A 236 -31.07 6.80 14.75
C SER A 236 -31.06 5.57 13.84
N MET A 237 -30.21 5.61 12.81
CA MET A 237 -29.94 4.45 11.97
C MET A 237 -29.27 3.36 12.82
N ARG A 238 -29.91 2.20 12.89
CA ARG A 238 -29.40 1.01 13.56
C ARG A 238 -28.51 0.19 12.63
N SER A 239 -28.96 -0.02 11.40
CA SER A 239 -28.24 -0.79 10.38
C SER A 239 -28.55 -0.27 8.98
N ALA A 240 -27.63 -0.48 8.05
CA ALA A 240 -27.83 -0.24 6.62
C ALA A 240 -26.83 -1.05 5.79
N ASP A 241 -27.20 -1.36 4.56
CA ASP A 241 -26.24 -1.80 3.55
C ASP A 241 -25.77 -0.57 2.76
N GLU A 242 -24.46 -0.35 2.73
CA GLU A 242 -23.82 0.72 1.98
C GLU A 242 -23.20 0.16 0.71
N SER A 243 -23.36 0.88 -0.39
CA SER A 243 -22.81 0.48 -1.68
C SER A 243 -22.14 1.63 -2.42
N VAL A 244 -21.00 1.33 -3.05
CA VAL A 244 -20.25 2.23 -3.91
C VAL A 244 -20.04 1.56 -5.26
N THR A 245 -20.42 2.26 -6.34
CA THR A 245 -20.22 1.77 -7.70
C THR A 245 -18.96 2.41 -8.29
N VAL A 246 -17.97 1.57 -8.60
CA VAL A 246 -16.79 1.97 -9.36
C VAL A 246 -17.05 1.70 -10.84
N THR A 247 -16.89 2.72 -11.66
CA THR A 247 -17.11 2.66 -13.11
C THR A 247 -15.82 2.96 -13.85
N VAL A 248 -15.53 2.18 -14.89
CA VAL A 248 -14.48 2.52 -15.87
C VAL A 248 -15.12 2.95 -17.18
N ALA A 249 -14.86 4.21 -17.57
CA ALA A 249 -15.35 4.80 -18.80
C ALA A 249 -14.23 5.63 -19.45
N ASP A 250 -13.99 5.41 -20.74
CA ASP A 250 -13.01 6.17 -21.53
C ASP A 250 -11.60 6.27 -20.89
N GLY A 251 -11.16 5.19 -20.24
CA GLY A 251 -9.86 5.12 -19.57
C GLY A 251 -9.82 5.78 -18.19
N VAL A 252 -10.95 6.30 -17.71
CA VAL A 252 -11.09 6.95 -16.40
C VAL A 252 -11.81 6.02 -15.43
N VAL A 253 -11.33 5.97 -14.19
CA VAL A 253 -11.92 5.24 -13.06
C VAL A 253 -12.60 6.25 -12.14
N SER A 254 -13.85 6.00 -11.79
CA SER A 254 -14.59 6.84 -10.84
C SER A 254 -15.35 5.98 -9.84
N ALA A 255 -15.36 6.40 -8.58
CA ALA A 255 -16.23 5.85 -7.55
C ALA A 255 -17.45 6.77 -7.39
N SER A 256 -18.65 6.19 -7.32
CA SER A 256 -19.87 6.95 -7.00
C SER A 256 -19.84 7.44 -5.55
N ALA A 257 -20.72 8.38 -5.22
CA ALA A 257 -21.11 8.56 -3.84
C ALA A 257 -21.69 7.25 -3.27
N GLU A 258 -21.60 7.13 -1.96
CA GLU A 258 -22.17 6.00 -1.22
C GLU A 258 -23.71 6.05 -1.28
N GLU A 259 -24.32 4.91 -1.59
CA GLU A 259 -25.75 4.70 -1.53
C GLU A 259 -26.10 3.77 -0.37
N ARG A 260 -27.05 4.18 0.48
CA ARG A 260 -27.62 3.35 1.55
C ARG A 260 -28.91 2.65 1.12
N LYS A 261 -29.02 1.37 1.48
CA LYS A 261 -30.19 0.52 1.25
C LYS A 261 -30.48 -0.28 2.54
N ASN A 262 -31.67 -0.85 2.61
CA ASN A 262 -32.09 -1.70 3.74
C ASN A 262 -31.88 -1.05 5.11
N VAL A 263 -32.22 0.25 5.21
CA VAL A 263 -31.97 1.03 6.41
C VAL A 263 -32.98 0.66 7.50
N GLU A 264 -32.47 0.26 8.66
CA GLU A 264 -33.27 0.03 9.87
C GLU A 264 -32.99 1.14 10.88
N TYR A 265 -34.03 1.58 11.59
CA TYR A 265 -33.93 2.61 12.62
C TYR A 265 -34.24 2.04 14.00
N SER A 266 -33.63 2.61 15.03
CA SER A 266 -33.92 2.27 16.43
C SER A 266 -35.34 2.71 16.80
N GLU A 267 -36.12 1.80 17.38
CA GLU A 267 -37.50 2.06 17.83
C GLU A 267 -37.52 2.93 19.11
N CYS A 268 -38.54 3.78 19.27
CA CYS A 268 -38.80 4.53 20.51
C CYS A 268 -39.86 3.77 21.30
N ASP A 269 -39.50 3.23 22.46
CA ASP A 269 -40.47 2.78 23.46
C ASP A 269 -40.80 3.90 24.45
#